data_AF-A0A352RUI5-F1
#
_entry.id   AF-A0A352RUI5-F1
#
_cell.length_a   1.000
_cell.length_b   1.000
_cell.length_c   1.000
_cell.angle_alpha   90.00
_cell.angle_beta   90.00
_cell.angle_gamma   90.00
#
_symmetry.space_group_name_H-M   'P 1'
#
loop_
_entity.id
_entity.type
_entity.pdbx_description
1 polymer ?
#
loop_
_entity_poly.entity_id
_entity_poly.type
_entity_poly.pdbx_seq_one_letter_code
_entity_poly.pdbx_strand_id
1 'polypeptide(L)'
;MARRDWLAGELTLLLFALVLAVAALTSVGFLADRMRLGLERDARQMIAADVLLISDQPFDAAFAERAQHDGLRVAQTVTFPSMATARVKGAPEHAEAPSQLAALKAVTGDYPLRGRLKVASAPGGAETVAEGIPAPGKVWVDEALLIALGLHVGDSLQLGSKTFYIDRILTQELDRGAGFMNFAPRVLLPLSDLDATKLIGWGSRVTYRLLVAGSDAAGEGYRKWATDEIQRRHLRNTRVESLESGQPQMRATLDRAERFLSLVAVLSAMIAAVAIAMSARRYMQRHTDACAVYKCLGLSRRQILTAFAIEFALLGLGGAVVGVVLGYLAHYGLLMSLGGLLQVSLPHPSAVPALIGVAAGLVLLVGFALPPLLALTRVAPLRVLRRDIGVPPVSVWVAYALGLGAFVALLLVAARDLKLGMTTAGGFVGAGIAFAVLALGLLHLLSRVMRGRARGNVGWRFALAVLERRRGVTVLQTVALAVGLMALLLLGMTRNDLIDSWRNATPANAPNRFIINIQPDQRDPLQAMLAKDGVEDLLYPMVRGRLTQIGSRPIQAESYPEGRARNLVEREFNLSYMDRLPEGNQVTSGRWDEGGASVEEGIAKTL
;
A
#
# COMPACT_ATOMS: atom_id res chain seq x y z
N MET A 1 -43.76 18.05 8.80
CA MET A 1 -43.49 16.62 9.04
C MET A 1 -42.10 16.47 9.66
N ALA A 2 -41.02 16.60 8.87
CA ALA A 2 -39.63 16.53 9.32
C ALA A 2 -39.29 17.26 10.65
N ARG A 3 -39.67 18.53 10.83
CA ARG A 3 -39.40 19.27 12.09
C ARG A 3 -40.10 18.65 13.32
N ARG A 4 -41.31 18.12 13.16
CA ARG A 4 -42.07 17.45 14.22
C ARG A 4 -41.43 16.12 14.56
N ASP A 5 -41.08 15.33 13.54
CA ASP A 5 -40.56 13.98 13.72
C ASP A 5 -39.12 14.01 14.27
N TRP A 6 -38.37 15.09 13.99
CA TRP A 6 -37.12 15.42 14.68
C TRP A 6 -37.31 15.72 16.17
N LEU A 7 -38.28 16.57 16.52
CA LEU A 7 -38.59 16.91 17.93
C LEU A 7 -39.12 15.71 18.73
N ALA A 8 -39.79 14.76 18.05
CA ALA A 8 -40.24 13.51 18.65
C ALA A 8 -39.11 12.49 18.89
N GLY A 9 -37.88 12.80 18.46
CA GLY A 9 -36.69 11.96 18.65
C GLY A 9 -36.66 10.70 17.80
N GLU A 10 -37.60 10.52 16.86
CA GLU A 10 -37.75 9.26 16.13
C GLU A 10 -36.67 9.03 15.07
N LEU A 11 -36.05 10.11 14.60
CA LEU A 11 -34.97 10.10 13.62
C LEU A 11 -33.57 10.03 14.25
N THR A 12 -33.45 10.22 15.57
CA THR A 12 -32.16 10.36 16.26
C THR A 12 -31.29 9.11 16.15
N LEU A 13 -31.87 7.92 16.31
CA LEU A 13 -31.15 6.64 16.20
C LEU A 13 -30.66 6.39 14.77
N LEU A 14 -31.48 6.74 13.78
CA LEU A 14 -31.13 6.62 12.37
C LEU A 14 -30.02 7.59 11.99
N LEU A 15 -30.12 8.85 12.43
CA LEU A 15 -29.10 9.86 12.25
C LEU A 15 -27.79 9.46 12.93
N PHE A 16 -27.85 9.01 14.18
CA PHE A 16 -26.66 8.60 14.93
C PHE A 16 -25.96 7.42 14.25
N ALA A 17 -26.71 6.41 13.81
CA ALA A 17 -26.16 5.28 13.06
C ALA A 17 -25.51 5.73 11.75
N LEU A 18 -26.13 6.65 11.01
CA LEU A 18 -25.59 7.19 9.76
C LEU A 18 -24.32 8.03 10.00
N VAL A 19 -24.37 8.95 10.97
CA VAL A 19 -23.24 9.80 11.35
C VAL A 19 -22.05 8.94 11.77
N LEU A 20 -22.28 7.92 12.61
CA LEU A 20 -21.24 7.00 13.04
C LEU A 20 -20.63 6.22 11.87
N ALA A 21 -21.47 5.75 10.94
CA ALA A 21 -21.00 5.05 9.73
C ALA A 21 -20.08 5.92 8.89
N VAL A 22 -20.54 7.13 8.57
CA VAL A 22 -19.81 8.06 7.70
C VAL A 22 -18.56 8.57 8.40
N ALA A 23 -18.62 8.87 9.71
CA ALA A 23 -17.47 9.29 10.49
C ALA A 23 -16.38 8.21 10.54
N ALA A 24 -16.76 6.94 10.78
CA ALA A 24 -15.80 5.84 10.77
C ALA A 24 -15.15 5.65 9.39
N LEU A 25 -15.97 5.63 8.32
CA LEU A 25 -15.47 5.41 6.96
C LEU A 25 -14.54 6.54 6.49
N THR A 26 -14.92 7.80 6.77
CA THR A 26 -14.14 8.98 6.37
C THR A 26 -12.88 9.14 7.22
N SER A 27 -12.93 8.88 8.53
CA SER A 27 -11.76 8.94 9.40
C SER A 27 -10.66 7.99 8.94
N VAL A 28 -11.03 6.73 8.68
CA VAL A 28 -10.09 5.72 8.16
C VAL A 28 -9.62 6.08 6.75
N GLY A 29 -10.53 6.53 5.88
CA GLY A 29 -10.20 6.94 4.53
C GLY A 29 -9.22 8.12 4.48
N PHE A 30 -9.38 9.13 5.32
CA PHE A 30 -8.46 10.27 5.41
C PHE A 30 -7.08 9.83 5.92
N LEU A 31 -7.02 8.97 6.92
CA LEU A 31 -5.74 8.46 7.42
C LEU A 31 -4.99 7.66 6.35
N ALA A 32 -5.68 6.72 5.70
CA ALA A 32 -5.11 5.90 4.64
C ALA A 32 -4.62 6.75 3.44
N ASP A 33 -5.42 7.75 3.04
CA ASP A 33 -5.05 8.65 1.94
C ASP A 33 -3.81 9.48 2.27
N ARG A 34 -3.71 10.05 3.47
CA ARG A 34 -2.52 10.82 3.89
C ARG A 34 -1.28 9.93 3.99
N MET A 35 -1.41 8.71 4.51
CA MET A 35 -0.29 7.76 4.55
C MET A 35 0.19 7.41 3.14
N ARG A 36 -0.73 7.13 2.22
CA ARG A 36 -0.41 6.86 0.81
C ARG A 36 0.29 8.06 0.15
N LEU A 37 -0.27 9.26 0.27
CA LEU A 37 0.33 10.48 -0.30
C LEU A 37 1.70 10.78 0.30
N GLY A 38 1.87 10.58 1.62
CA GLY A 38 3.16 10.74 2.29
C GLY A 38 4.19 9.75 1.76
N LEU A 39 3.81 8.49 1.62
CA LEU A 39 4.67 7.45 1.09
C LEU A 39 5.02 7.68 -0.39
N GLU A 40 4.05 8.04 -1.23
CA GLU A 40 4.30 8.35 -2.64
C GLU A 40 5.26 9.54 -2.78
N ARG A 41 5.12 10.56 -1.93
CA ARG A 41 6.08 11.68 -1.87
C ARG A 41 7.47 11.19 -1.47
N ASP A 42 7.58 10.44 -0.39
CA ASP A 42 8.87 9.99 0.14
C ASP A 42 9.54 9.01 -0.85
N ALA A 43 8.75 8.18 -1.52
CA ALA A 43 9.17 7.37 -2.65
C ALA A 43 9.76 8.24 -3.76
N ARG A 44 9.01 9.20 -4.30
CA ARG A 44 9.52 10.08 -5.37
C ARG A 44 10.79 10.84 -4.95
N GLN A 45 10.95 11.16 -3.66
CA GLN A 45 12.21 11.69 -3.14
C GLN A 45 13.35 10.66 -3.22
N MET A 46 13.13 9.41 -2.86
CA MET A 46 14.13 8.32 -2.94
C MET A 46 14.59 7.96 -4.38
N ILE A 47 13.87 8.33 -5.43
CA ILE A 47 14.39 8.24 -6.82
C ILE A 47 14.75 9.59 -7.42
N ALA A 48 14.65 10.66 -6.62
CA ALA A 48 14.88 12.04 -7.03
C ALA A 48 14.02 12.52 -8.23
N ALA A 49 12.93 11.82 -8.57
CA ALA A 49 12.09 12.04 -9.75
C ALA A 49 10.66 11.51 -9.54
N ASP A 50 9.73 11.83 -10.46
CA ASP A 50 8.43 11.14 -10.51
C ASP A 50 8.49 9.92 -11.44
N VAL A 51 9.26 10.02 -12.54
CA VAL A 51 9.54 8.92 -13.48
C VAL A 51 11.05 8.85 -13.69
N LEU A 52 11.60 7.64 -13.62
CA LEU A 52 13.02 7.38 -13.83
C LEU A 52 13.18 6.35 -14.94
N LEU A 53 13.99 6.66 -15.95
CA LEU A 53 14.42 5.70 -16.95
C LEU A 53 15.88 5.34 -16.68
N ILE A 54 16.22 4.07 -16.85
CA ILE A 54 17.58 3.56 -16.72
C ILE A 54 17.97 2.82 -17.99
N SER A 55 19.20 3.05 -18.44
CA SER A 55 19.82 2.43 -19.61
C SER A 55 21.31 2.24 -19.36
N ASP A 56 21.93 1.26 -20.04
CA ASP A 56 23.39 1.11 -20.13
C ASP A 56 24.00 1.90 -21.29
N GLN A 57 23.16 2.53 -22.11
CA GLN A 57 23.52 3.42 -23.21
C GLN A 57 22.94 4.83 -23.01
N PRO A 58 23.57 5.87 -23.58
CA PRO A 58 23.00 7.21 -23.59
C PRO A 58 21.58 7.22 -24.17
N PHE A 59 20.68 7.99 -23.56
CA PHE A 59 19.32 8.15 -24.07
C PHE A 59 19.28 8.98 -25.35
N ASP A 60 18.41 8.60 -26.28
CA ASP A 60 18.02 9.45 -27.40
C ASP A 60 17.39 10.76 -26.88
N ALA A 61 17.73 11.89 -27.51
CA ALA A 61 17.22 13.21 -27.16
C ALA A 61 15.68 13.25 -27.19
N ALA A 62 15.05 12.43 -28.04
CA ALA A 62 13.60 12.30 -28.13
C ALA A 62 12.91 12.02 -26.77
N PHE A 63 13.54 11.27 -25.86
CA PHE A 63 12.96 11.02 -24.52
C PHE A 63 12.94 12.28 -23.67
N ALA A 64 14.00 13.09 -23.70
CA ALA A 64 14.08 14.33 -22.94
C ALA A 64 13.19 15.43 -23.57
N GLU A 65 13.20 15.55 -24.90
CA GLU A 65 12.39 16.50 -25.65
C GLU A 65 10.89 16.25 -25.45
N ARG A 66 10.46 14.98 -25.46
CA ARG A 66 9.06 14.64 -25.20
C ARG A 66 8.62 15.05 -23.80
N ALA A 67 9.46 14.81 -22.80
CA ALA A 67 9.16 15.22 -21.43
C ALA A 67 9.03 16.75 -21.33
N GLN A 68 9.94 17.49 -21.94
CA GLN A 68 9.90 18.97 -21.96
C GLN A 68 8.67 19.49 -22.70
N HIS A 69 8.29 18.88 -23.83
CA HIS A 69 7.08 19.22 -24.57
C HIS A 69 5.81 19.02 -23.73
N ASP A 70 5.77 17.98 -22.90
CA ASP A 70 4.67 17.69 -21.98
C ASP A 70 4.71 18.56 -20.71
N GLY A 71 5.60 19.56 -20.66
CA GLY A 71 5.75 20.51 -19.54
C GLY A 71 6.46 19.92 -18.31
N LEU A 72 7.17 18.80 -18.48
CA LEU A 72 7.89 18.12 -17.41
C LEU A 72 9.32 18.64 -17.30
N ARG A 73 9.85 18.71 -16.08
CA ARG A 73 11.27 18.97 -15.82
C ARG A 73 12.08 17.70 -16.02
N VAL A 74 13.29 17.85 -16.53
CA VAL A 74 14.19 16.74 -16.88
C VAL A 74 15.54 16.96 -16.24
N ALA A 75 16.12 15.90 -15.67
CA ALA A 75 17.51 15.87 -15.22
C ALA A 75 18.16 14.57 -15.69
N GLN A 76 19.48 14.59 -15.90
CA GLN A 76 20.24 13.41 -16.28
C GLN A 76 21.31 13.13 -15.24
N THR A 77 21.53 11.84 -14.97
CA THR A 77 22.66 11.40 -14.18
C THR A 77 23.36 10.21 -14.84
N VAL A 78 24.68 10.16 -14.68
CA VAL A 78 25.52 9.10 -15.22
C VAL A 78 26.33 8.52 -14.07
N THR A 79 26.21 7.21 -13.85
CA THR A 79 26.82 6.53 -12.70
C THR A 79 27.71 5.39 -13.16
N PHE A 80 28.91 5.30 -12.60
CA PHE A 80 29.89 4.25 -12.93
C PHE A 80 30.97 4.11 -11.84
N PRO A 81 31.57 2.92 -11.66
CA PRO A 81 32.76 2.75 -10.83
C PRO A 81 33.99 3.40 -11.46
N SER A 82 34.82 4.05 -10.65
CA SER A 82 36.18 4.43 -11.04
C SER A 82 37.09 4.53 -9.82
N MET A 83 38.41 4.43 -10.03
CA MET A 83 39.39 4.76 -9.01
C MET A 83 39.42 6.26 -8.78
N ALA A 84 39.44 6.66 -7.52
CA ALA A 84 39.66 8.02 -7.07
C ALA A 84 41.02 8.08 -6.35
N THR A 85 41.89 8.97 -6.81
CA THR A 85 43.29 9.04 -6.35
C THR A 85 43.53 10.35 -5.62
N ALA A 86 44.15 10.27 -4.44
CA ALA A 86 44.49 11.45 -3.65
C ALA A 86 45.58 12.29 -4.33
N ARG A 87 45.40 13.62 -4.40
CA ARG A 87 46.46 14.55 -4.79
C ARG A 87 46.62 15.63 -3.73
N VAL A 88 47.53 15.41 -2.81
CA VAL A 88 47.87 16.39 -1.77
C VAL A 88 48.85 17.41 -2.35
N LYS A 89 48.58 18.71 -2.15
CA LYS A 89 49.52 19.77 -2.56
C LYS A 89 50.86 19.59 -1.84
N GLY A 90 51.94 19.44 -2.60
CA GLY A 90 53.31 19.32 -2.06
C GLY A 90 53.85 17.89 -1.93
N ALA A 91 53.08 16.86 -2.29
CA ALA A 91 53.59 15.49 -2.40
C ALA A 91 54.53 15.36 -3.62
N PRO A 92 55.68 14.66 -3.50
CA PRO A 92 56.58 14.44 -4.63
C PRO A 92 55.87 13.66 -5.75
N GLU A 93 56.11 14.04 -7.01
CA GLU A 93 55.43 13.45 -8.19
C GLU A 93 55.54 11.92 -8.30
N HIS A 94 56.50 11.31 -7.59
CA HIS A 94 56.81 9.88 -7.62
C HIS A 94 56.30 9.10 -6.39
N ALA A 95 55.59 9.74 -5.45
CA ALA A 95 54.96 9.01 -4.36
C ALA A 95 53.70 8.28 -4.86
N GLU A 96 53.55 7.00 -4.52
CA GLU A 96 52.30 6.26 -4.74
C GLU A 96 51.17 6.96 -3.98
N ALA A 97 50.29 7.60 -4.74
CA ALA A 97 49.12 8.24 -4.18
C ALA A 97 48.07 7.19 -3.80
N PRO A 98 47.52 7.22 -2.57
CA PRO A 98 46.49 6.29 -2.17
C PRO A 98 45.30 6.42 -3.13
N SER A 99 44.74 5.27 -3.52
CA SER A 99 43.65 5.19 -4.47
C SER A 99 42.58 4.25 -3.94
N GLN A 100 41.32 4.66 -4.04
CA GLN A 100 40.18 3.92 -3.55
C GLN A 100 39.15 3.78 -4.67
N LEU A 101 38.50 2.63 -4.77
CA LEU A 101 37.35 2.46 -5.66
C LEU A 101 36.19 3.34 -5.17
N ALA A 102 35.70 4.22 -6.03
CA ALA A 102 34.59 5.11 -5.76
C ALA A 102 33.48 4.95 -6.80
N ALA A 103 32.24 5.23 -6.37
CA ALA A 103 31.09 5.26 -7.25
C ALA A 103 30.89 6.69 -7.77
N LEU A 104 31.36 6.99 -8.98
CA LEU A 104 31.20 8.32 -9.56
C LEU A 104 29.76 8.52 -10.02
N LYS A 105 29.26 9.73 -9.80
CA LYS A 105 27.96 10.19 -10.27
C LYS A 105 28.07 11.59 -10.85
N ALA A 106 27.86 11.68 -12.15
CA ALA A 106 27.80 12.93 -12.88
C ALA A 106 26.35 13.40 -12.99
N VAL A 107 26.06 14.67 -12.68
CA VAL A 107 24.68 15.18 -12.58
C VAL A 107 24.46 16.50 -13.32
N THR A 108 23.28 16.68 -13.92
CA THR A 108 22.83 17.97 -14.48
C THR A 108 22.44 18.96 -13.40
N GLY A 109 22.44 20.26 -13.72
CA GLY A 109 22.13 21.34 -12.75
C GLY A 109 20.79 21.23 -12.03
N ASP A 110 19.76 20.66 -12.68
CA ASP A 110 18.43 20.48 -12.10
C ASP A 110 18.29 19.30 -11.13
N TYR A 111 19.36 18.50 -10.95
CA TYR A 111 19.34 17.37 -10.02
C TYR A 111 19.50 17.83 -8.56
N PRO A 112 18.74 17.26 -7.61
CA PRO A 112 17.62 16.33 -7.80
C PRO A 112 16.29 17.05 -8.14
N LEU A 113 15.42 16.41 -8.94
CA LEU A 113 14.10 16.98 -9.29
C LEU A 113 13.08 16.88 -8.15
N ARG A 114 13.25 15.89 -7.27
CA ARG A 114 12.47 15.65 -6.04
C ARG A 114 13.41 15.42 -4.87
N GLY A 115 13.05 15.97 -3.71
CA GLY A 115 13.89 15.93 -2.51
C GLY A 115 15.06 16.89 -2.57
N ARG A 116 15.98 16.77 -1.61
CA ARG A 116 17.18 17.61 -1.46
C ARG A 116 18.38 16.76 -1.04
N LEU A 117 19.55 17.12 -1.55
CA LEU A 117 20.82 16.59 -1.06
C LEU A 117 21.18 17.28 0.25
N LYS A 118 21.88 16.56 1.14
CA LYS A 118 22.49 17.16 2.32
C LYS A 118 24.00 17.08 2.26
N VAL A 119 24.63 18.15 2.72
CA VAL A 119 26.08 18.32 2.70
C VAL A 119 26.57 18.87 4.01
N ALA A 120 27.83 18.55 4.34
CA ALA A 120 28.56 19.09 5.46
C ALA A 120 29.90 19.70 5.00
N SER A 121 30.41 20.67 5.75
CA SER A 121 31.70 21.31 5.48
C SER A 121 32.89 20.59 6.11
N ALA A 122 32.65 19.71 7.09
CA ALA A 122 33.67 18.95 7.79
C ALA A 122 33.12 17.58 8.23
N PRO A 123 33.97 16.55 8.40
CA PRO A 123 33.56 15.24 8.92
C PRO A 123 32.84 15.37 10.26
N GLY A 124 31.68 14.73 10.42
CA GLY A 124 30.82 14.87 11.62
C GLY A 124 30.24 16.27 11.86
N GLY A 125 30.34 17.20 10.90
CA GLY A 125 29.79 18.56 11.01
C GLY A 125 28.27 18.63 10.87
N ALA A 126 27.70 19.82 11.11
CA ALA A 126 26.26 20.05 10.98
C ALA A 126 25.80 19.87 9.52
N GLU A 127 24.75 19.08 9.32
CA GLU A 127 24.16 18.86 8.00
C GLU A 127 23.41 20.12 7.52
N THR A 128 23.65 20.51 6.27
CA THR A 128 22.93 21.59 5.60
C THR A 128 22.31 21.08 4.31
N VAL A 129 21.16 21.65 3.94
CA VAL A 129 20.53 21.35 2.64
C VAL A 129 21.39 21.99 1.54
N ALA A 130 21.76 21.19 0.53
CA ALA A 130 22.58 21.69 -0.57
C ALA A 130 21.77 22.57 -1.52
N GLU A 131 22.35 23.70 -1.93
CA GLU A 131 21.81 24.58 -2.96
C GLU A 131 22.44 24.20 -4.31
N GLY A 132 21.79 23.25 -5.02
CA GLY A 132 22.21 22.80 -6.35
C GLY A 132 23.19 21.63 -6.34
N ILE A 133 24.14 21.66 -7.28
CA ILE A 133 25.15 20.63 -7.53
C ILE A 133 26.58 21.21 -7.39
N PRO A 134 27.65 20.40 -7.36
CA PRO A 134 29.01 20.93 -7.33
C PRO A 134 29.29 21.80 -8.55
N ALA A 135 29.97 22.94 -8.35
CA ALA A 135 30.39 23.80 -9.45
C ALA A 135 31.43 23.11 -10.35
N PRO A 136 31.58 23.52 -11.62
CA PRO A 136 32.61 22.98 -12.51
C PRO A 136 34.01 23.02 -11.88
N GLY A 137 34.74 21.92 -11.97
CA GLY A 137 36.06 21.71 -11.35
C GLY A 137 36.03 21.32 -9.86
N LYS A 138 34.85 21.21 -9.26
CA LYS A 138 34.65 20.79 -7.86
C LYS A 138 33.86 19.49 -7.75
N VAL A 139 34.03 18.78 -6.64
CA VAL A 139 33.32 17.53 -6.33
C VAL A 139 32.80 17.53 -4.90
N TRP A 140 31.71 16.81 -4.67
CA TRP A 140 31.26 16.43 -3.33
C TRP A 140 31.50 14.94 -3.11
N VAL A 141 31.98 14.57 -1.93
CA VAL A 141 32.45 13.20 -1.66
C VAL A 141 31.85 12.65 -0.39
N ASP A 142 31.64 11.33 -0.32
CA ASP A 142 31.27 10.65 0.93
C ASP A 142 32.41 10.76 1.96
N GLU A 143 32.06 10.90 3.24
CA GLU A 143 33.02 11.00 4.35
C GLU A 143 33.98 9.78 4.41
N ALA A 144 33.48 8.59 4.10
CA ALA A 144 34.28 7.37 4.06
C ALA A 144 35.43 7.44 3.03
N LEU A 145 35.25 8.18 1.93
CA LEU A 145 36.32 8.35 0.93
C LEU A 145 37.45 9.23 1.48
N LEU A 146 37.10 10.28 2.22
CA LEU A 146 38.08 11.17 2.84
C LEU A 146 38.93 10.44 3.86
N ILE A 147 38.28 9.63 4.71
CA ILE A 147 38.98 8.81 5.71
C ILE A 147 39.89 7.78 5.04
N ALA A 148 39.41 7.08 4.00
CA ALA A 148 40.19 6.06 3.31
C ALA A 148 41.42 6.63 2.57
N LEU A 149 41.30 7.84 2.03
CA LEU A 149 42.37 8.50 1.27
C LEU A 149 43.22 9.48 2.09
N GLY A 150 42.86 9.73 3.36
CA GLY A 150 43.52 10.74 4.21
C GLY A 150 43.36 12.17 3.70
N LEU A 151 42.24 12.49 3.04
CA LEU A 151 41.97 13.80 2.44
C LEU A 151 41.06 14.66 3.32
N HIS A 152 41.15 15.98 3.15
CA HIS A 152 40.28 16.96 3.78
C HIS A 152 39.47 17.74 2.74
N VAL A 153 38.40 18.40 3.19
CA VAL A 153 37.67 19.36 2.35
C VAL A 153 38.62 20.51 1.97
N GLY A 154 38.70 20.83 0.67
CA GLY A 154 39.64 21.76 0.08
C GLY A 154 40.82 21.09 -0.65
N ASP A 155 41.09 19.80 -0.38
CA ASP A 155 42.13 19.05 -1.07
C ASP A 155 41.73 18.68 -2.50
N SER A 156 42.69 18.15 -3.26
CA SER A 156 42.49 17.75 -4.65
C SER A 156 42.32 16.24 -4.78
N LEU A 157 41.36 15.84 -5.61
CA LEU A 157 41.06 14.46 -5.97
C LEU A 157 41.21 14.30 -7.48
N GLN A 158 42.02 13.33 -7.90
CA GLN A 158 42.18 13.00 -9.31
C GLN A 158 41.19 11.92 -9.71
N LEU A 159 40.44 12.19 -10.78
CA LEU A 159 39.48 11.29 -11.39
C LEU A 159 39.85 11.15 -12.88
N GLY A 160 40.48 10.02 -13.22
CA GLY A 160 41.02 9.79 -14.55
C GLY A 160 42.05 10.85 -14.93
N SER A 161 41.78 11.60 -16.01
CA SER A 161 42.69 12.63 -16.52
C SER A 161 42.48 14.02 -15.93
N LYS A 162 41.45 14.23 -15.08
CA LYS A 162 41.12 15.55 -14.52
C LYS A 162 41.25 15.57 -13.00
N THR A 163 41.78 16.67 -12.48
CA THR A 163 41.88 16.94 -11.05
C THR A 163 40.75 17.86 -10.62
N PHE A 164 40.10 17.52 -9.51
CA PHE A 164 38.98 18.25 -8.92
C PHE A 164 39.31 18.70 -7.51
N TYR A 165 38.66 19.77 -7.06
CA TYR A 165 38.72 20.21 -5.66
C TYR A 165 37.54 19.67 -4.86
N ILE A 166 37.81 19.14 -3.68
CA ILE A 166 36.77 18.68 -2.76
C ILE A 166 36.13 19.90 -2.11
N ASP A 167 34.87 20.16 -2.44
CA ASP A 167 34.15 21.36 -1.97
C ASP A 167 33.34 21.08 -0.71
N ARG A 168 32.68 19.93 -0.63
CA ARG A 168 31.82 19.53 0.50
C ARG A 168 31.78 18.01 0.66
N ILE A 169 31.34 17.58 1.84
CA ILE A 169 31.03 16.19 2.14
C ILE A 169 29.56 15.94 1.83
N LEU A 170 29.27 14.91 1.05
CA LEU A 170 27.90 14.45 0.78
C LEU A 170 27.46 13.55 1.93
N THR A 171 26.51 14.02 2.75
CA THR A 171 26.01 13.24 3.89
C THR A 171 24.75 12.46 3.54
N GLN A 172 23.91 13.00 2.64
CA GLN A 172 22.70 12.33 2.19
C GLN A 172 22.51 12.47 0.68
N GLU A 173 22.53 11.32 -0.01
CA GLU A 173 22.11 11.14 -1.40
C GLU A 173 20.77 10.37 -1.42
N LEU A 174 19.83 10.78 -2.26
CA LEU A 174 18.48 10.22 -2.25
C LEU A 174 18.32 8.98 -3.15
N ASP A 175 18.92 8.96 -4.33
CA ASP A 175 18.69 7.97 -5.40
C ASP A 175 19.87 7.04 -5.65
N ARG A 176 20.50 6.52 -4.58
CA ARG A 176 21.56 5.49 -4.68
C ARG A 176 21.06 4.21 -5.37
N GLY A 177 19.75 3.93 -5.36
CA GLY A 177 19.16 2.75 -6.00
C GLY A 177 19.51 1.45 -5.26
N ALA A 178 19.36 0.29 -5.90
CA ALA A 178 19.79 -1.01 -5.37
C ALA A 178 20.86 -1.61 -6.28
N GLY A 179 22.09 -1.78 -5.78
CA GLY A 179 23.18 -2.38 -6.55
C GLY A 179 24.50 -2.44 -5.78
N PHE A 180 25.41 -3.30 -6.24
CA PHE A 180 26.75 -3.48 -5.63
C PHE A 180 27.54 -2.17 -5.50
N MET A 181 27.30 -1.20 -6.40
CA MET A 181 27.97 0.11 -6.36
C MET A 181 27.58 0.98 -5.15
N ASN A 182 26.52 0.64 -4.41
CA ASN A 182 26.16 1.40 -3.21
C ASN A 182 27.15 1.23 -2.06
N PHE A 183 27.95 0.15 -2.07
CA PHE A 183 28.95 -0.11 -1.03
C PHE A 183 30.21 0.74 -1.21
N ALA A 184 30.47 1.24 -2.42
CA ALA A 184 31.61 2.13 -2.66
C ALA A 184 31.25 3.58 -2.26
N PRO A 185 32.20 4.35 -1.68
CA PRO A 185 32.00 5.76 -1.40
C PRO A 185 31.62 6.55 -2.65
N ARG A 186 30.67 7.49 -2.52
CA ARG A 186 30.16 8.34 -3.60
C ARG A 186 31.10 9.51 -3.90
N VAL A 187 31.24 9.81 -5.19
CA VAL A 187 31.81 11.08 -5.69
C VAL A 187 30.81 11.70 -6.65
N LEU A 188 30.28 12.87 -6.30
CA LEU A 188 29.36 13.65 -7.10
C LEU A 188 30.13 14.73 -7.87
N LEU A 189 29.95 14.79 -9.19
CA LEU A 189 30.54 15.80 -10.08
C LEU A 189 29.49 16.38 -11.05
N PRO A 190 29.69 17.58 -11.61
CA PRO A 190 28.79 18.11 -12.63
C PRO A 190 28.95 17.35 -13.95
N LEU A 191 27.84 17.13 -14.67
CA LEU A 191 27.82 16.37 -15.93
C LEU A 191 28.70 17.01 -17.01
N SER A 192 28.84 18.34 -16.99
CA SER A 192 29.71 19.07 -17.91
C SER A 192 31.20 18.71 -17.80
N ASP A 193 31.63 18.17 -16.67
CA ASP A 193 33.02 17.79 -16.44
C ASP A 193 33.31 16.31 -16.75
N LEU A 194 32.28 15.51 -16.99
CA LEU A 194 32.41 14.07 -17.20
C LEU A 194 33.33 13.73 -18.37
N ASP A 195 33.14 14.37 -19.53
CA ASP A 195 33.94 14.10 -20.74
C ASP A 195 35.42 14.46 -20.59
N ALA A 196 35.73 15.41 -19.70
CA ALA A 196 37.09 15.83 -19.40
C ALA A 196 37.84 14.81 -18.52
N THR A 197 37.13 13.93 -17.80
CA THR A 197 37.75 12.87 -16.99
C THR A 197 38.33 11.74 -17.84
N LYS A 198 37.84 11.56 -19.07
CA LYS A 198 38.17 10.43 -19.97
C LYS A 198 37.96 9.04 -19.34
N LEU A 199 37.12 8.94 -18.32
CA LEU A 199 36.82 7.68 -17.63
C LEU A 199 35.82 6.81 -18.37
N ILE A 200 35.03 7.40 -19.27
CA ILE A 200 34.10 6.64 -20.12
C ILE A 200 34.82 6.26 -21.40
N GLY A 201 35.15 4.98 -21.51
CA GLY A 201 35.75 4.36 -22.69
C GLY A 201 35.17 2.98 -22.98
N TRP A 202 35.78 2.27 -23.92
CA TRP A 202 35.40 0.90 -24.26
C TRP A 202 35.46 -0.03 -23.03
N GLY A 203 34.42 -0.86 -22.84
CA GLY A 203 34.30 -1.77 -21.69
C GLY A 203 33.85 -1.11 -20.38
N SER A 204 33.61 0.21 -20.36
CA SER A 204 33.11 0.90 -19.17
C SER A 204 31.68 0.50 -18.87
N ARG A 205 31.40 0.10 -17.62
CA ARG A 205 30.05 -0.24 -17.16
C ARG A 205 29.37 1.01 -16.63
N VAL A 206 28.70 1.72 -17.54
CA VAL A 206 28.03 2.99 -17.25
C VAL A 206 26.53 2.77 -17.15
N THR A 207 25.90 3.42 -16.17
CA THR A 207 24.44 3.45 -16.02
C THR A 207 23.97 4.89 -16.23
N TYR A 208 23.23 5.09 -17.32
CA TYR A 208 22.59 6.36 -17.66
C TYR A 208 21.19 6.39 -17.07
N ARG A 209 20.83 7.51 -16.45
CA ARG A 209 19.54 7.72 -15.80
C ARG A 209 18.92 9.01 -16.32
N LEU A 210 17.67 8.93 -16.78
CA LEU A 210 16.86 10.09 -17.15
C LEU A 210 15.76 10.26 -16.10
N LEU A 211 15.81 11.37 -15.37
CA LEU A 211 14.87 11.73 -14.33
C LEU A 211 13.86 12.71 -14.91
N VAL A 212 12.58 12.45 -14.69
CA VAL A 212 11.48 13.29 -15.17
C VAL A 212 10.54 13.60 -14.02
N ALA A 213 10.11 14.86 -13.91
CA ALA A 213 9.22 15.28 -12.84
C ALA A 213 8.25 16.39 -13.26
N GLY A 214 7.00 16.28 -12.83
CA GLY A 214 5.95 17.27 -13.12
C GLY A 214 4.63 16.96 -12.42
N SER A 215 3.51 17.28 -13.05
CA SER A 215 2.18 16.93 -12.54
C SER A 215 1.92 15.42 -12.65
N ASP A 216 1.11 14.87 -11.74
CA ASP A 216 0.82 13.43 -11.71
C ASP A 216 0.28 12.93 -13.06
N ALA A 217 -0.68 13.65 -13.65
CA ALA A 217 -1.27 13.26 -14.93
C ALA A 217 -0.27 13.26 -16.09
N ALA A 218 0.62 14.25 -16.17
CA ALA A 218 1.63 14.33 -17.21
C ALA A 218 2.74 13.29 -17.01
N GLY A 219 3.17 13.08 -15.76
CA GLY A 219 4.16 12.05 -15.42
C GLY A 219 3.67 10.63 -15.74
N GLU A 220 2.42 10.32 -15.40
CA GLU A 220 1.75 9.05 -15.76
C GLU A 220 1.68 8.85 -17.29
N GLY A 221 1.27 9.91 -18.02
CA GLY A 221 1.22 9.89 -19.48
C GLY A 221 2.58 9.62 -20.11
N TYR A 222 3.62 10.32 -19.63
CA TYR A 222 4.99 10.14 -20.09
C TYR A 222 5.52 8.74 -19.75
N ARG A 223 5.26 8.23 -18.55
CA ARG A 223 5.68 6.88 -18.14
C ARG A 223 5.11 5.81 -19.08
N LYS A 224 3.81 5.91 -19.38
CA LYS A 224 3.14 4.98 -20.28
C LYS A 224 3.75 5.05 -21.69
N TRP A 225 3.88 6.26 -22.23
CA TRP A 225 4.52 6.47 -23.53
C TRP A 225 5.94 5.91 -23.58
N ALA A 226 6.77 6.20 -22.58
CA ALA A 226 8.16 5.75 -22.52
C ALA A 226 8.25 4.21 -22.48
N THR A 227 7.36 3.56 -21.71
CA THR A 227 7.28 2.10 -21.66
C THR A 227 6.92 1.52 -23.03
N ASP A 228 5.91 2.09 -23.69
CA ASP A 228 5.46 1.65 -25.01
C ASP A 228 6.52 1.91 -26.09
N GLU A 229 7.27 3.02 -26.00
CA GLU A 229 8.35 3.36 -26.94
C GLU A 229 9.55 2.42 -26.78
N ILE A 230 9.95 2.10 -25.54
CA ILE A 230 11.01 1.12 -25.25
C ILE A 230 10.66 -0.24 -25.84
N GLN A 231 9.42 -0.69 -25.66
CA GLN A 231 8.93 -1.95 -26.23
C GLN A 231 8.88 -1.91 -27.76
N ARG A 232 8.32 -0.84 -28.36
CA ARG A 232 8.24 -0.69 -29.82
C ARG A 232 9.62 -0.70 -30.48
N ARG A 233 10.59 0.02 -29.91
CA ARG A 233 11.96 0.11 -30.44
C ARG A 233 12.85 -1.07 -30.02
N HIS A 234 12.35 -1.99 -29.19
CA HIS A 234 13.12 -3.12 -28.65
C HIS A 234 14.44 -2.67 -28.00
N LEU A 235 14.40 -1.56 -27.25
CA LEU A 235 15.61 -1.02 -26.61
C LEU A 235 16.11 -1.99 -25.54
N ARG A 236 17.29 -2.56 -25.77
CA ARG A 236 17.92 -3.50 -24.84
C ARG A 236 18.37 -2.77 -23.58
N ASN A 237 18.22 -3.43 -22.44
CA ASN A 237 18.65 -2.96 -21.12
C ASN A 237 18.12 -1.57 -20.69
N THR A 238 17.14 -1.04 -21.42
CA THR A 238 16.42 0.18 -21.08
C THR A 238 15.12 -0.17 -20.39
N ARG A 239 14.88 0.44 -19.22
CA ARG A 239 13.65 0.22 -18.46
C ARG A 239 13.19 1.49 -17.78
N VAL A 240 11.89 1.59 -17.59
CA VAL A 240 11.30 2.53 -16.66
C VAL A 240 11.41 1.93 -15.25
N GLU A 241 12.08 2.63 -14.35
CA GLU A 241 12.16 2.29 -12.94
C GLU A 241 11.15 3.13 -12.15
N SER A 242 10.34 2.44 -11.37
CA SER A 242 9.39 3.02 -10.43
C SER A 242 9.78 2.54 -9.04
N LEU A 243 9.64 3.34 -7.97
CA LEU A 243 9.88 2.80 -6.61
C LEU A 243 9.03 1.57 -6.30
N GLU A 244 7.87 1.53 -6.92
CA GLU A 244 6.93 0.41 -6.91
C GLU A 244 7.55 -0.94 -7.26
N SER A 245 8.64 -0.97 -8.04
CA SER A 245 9.37 -2.19 -8.41
C SER A 245 10.63 -2.43 -7.58
N GLY A 246 11.18 -1.41 -6.91
CA GLY A 246 12.45 -1.49 -6.17
C GLY A 246 12.33 -2.05 -4.74
N GLN A 247 11.18 -1.90 -4.07
CA GLN A 247 10.93 -2.43 -2.72
C GLN A 247 9.55 -3.12 -2.61
N PRO A 248 9.35 -4.26 -3.28
CA PRO A 248 8.06 -4.95 -3.29
C PRO A 248 7.58 -5.37 -1.89
N GLN A 249 8.51 -5.62 -0.95
CA GLN A 249 8.19 -6.00 0.43
C GLN A 249 7.52 -4.86 1.21
N MET A 250 8.04 -3.64 1.12
CA MET A 250 7.45 -2.47 1.79
C MET A 250 6.05 -2.18 1.23
N ARG A 251 5.90 -2.23 -0.10
CA ARG A 251 4.60 -2.10 -0.76
C ARG A 251 3.61 -3.16 -0.29
N ALA A 252 4.02 -4.43 -0.24
CA ALA A 252 3.15 -5.51 0.20
C ALA A 252 2.66 -5.31 1.65
N THR A 253 3.53 -4.85 2.54
CA THR A 253 3.16 -4.53 3.94
C THR A 253 2.16 -3.38 4.01
N LEU A 254 2.34 -2.35 3.18
CA LEU A 254 1.45 -1.20 3.14
C LEU A 254 0.11 -1.52 2.47
N ASP A 255 0.12 -2.25 1.36
CA ASP A 255 -1.09 -2.75 0.72
C ASP A 255 -1.89 -3.61 1.71
N ARG A 256 -1.23 -4.42 2.55
CA ARG A 256 -1.88 -5.17 3.63
C ARG A 256 -2.46 -4.25 4.71
N ALA A 257 -1.74 -3.22 5.13
CA ALA A 257 -2.23 -2.24 6.10
C ALA A 257 -3.44 -1.45 5.55
N GLU A 258 -3.40 -1.01 4.29
CA GLU A 258 -4.51 -0.35 3.62
C GLU A 258 -5.73 -1.29 3.51
N ARG A 259 -5.51 -2.55 3.11
CA ARG A 259 -6.58 -3.56 3.06
C ARG A 259 -7.19 -3.81 4.43
N PHE A 260 -6.38 -3.88 5.49
CA PHE A 260 -6.86 -4.01 6.86
C PHE A 260 -7.73 -2.80 7.26
N LEU A 261 -7.24 -1.58 7.04
CA LEU A 261 -7.98 -0.35 7.32
C LEU A 261 -9.30 -0.29 6.53
N SER A 262 -9.27 -0.61 5.24
CA SER A 262 -10.47 -0.69 4.39
C SER A 262 -11.46 -1.71 4.91
N LEU A 263 -10.98 -2.89 5.34
CA LEU A 263 -11.81 -3.91 5.97
C LEU A 263 -12.44 -3.38 7.27
N VAL A 264 -11.69 -2.71 8.15
CA VAL A 264 -12.25 -2.08 9.37
C VAL A 264 -13.38 -1.11 9.04
N ALA A 265 -13.18 -0.28 8.02
CA ALA A 265 -14.15 0.71 7.57
C ALA A 265 -15.44 0.04 7.06
N VAL A 266 -15.31 -1.01 6.26
CA VAL A 266 -16.43 -1.85 5.77
C VAL A 266 -17.17 -2.55 6.90
N LEU A 267 -16.45 -3.13 7.86
CA LEU A 267 -17.05 -3.82 9.01
C LEU A 267 -17.87 -2.83 9.86
N SER A 268 -17.34 -1.62 10.06
CA SER A 268 -18.04 -0.54 10.75
C SER A 268 -19.29 -0.11 9.97
N ALA A 269 -19.18 0.02 8.65
CA ALA A 269 -20.30 0.30 7.77
C ALA A 269 -21.37 -0.80 7.81
N MET A 270 -20.99 -2.08 7.94
CA MET A 270 -21.93 -3.19 8.09
C MET A 270 -22.71 -3.11 9.41
N ILE A 271 -22.02 -2.86 10.53
CA ILE A 271 -22.67 -2.68 11.83
C ILE A 271 -23.65 -1.51 11.77
N ALA A 272 -23.25 -0.41 11.13
CA ALA A 272 -24.13 0.73 10.92
C ALA A 272 -25.30 0.41 9.98
N ALA A 273 -25.10 -0.39 8.92
CA ALA A 273 -26.15 -0.81 8.00
C ALA A 273 -27.25 -1.60 8.73
N VAL A 274 -26.85 -2.52 9.63
CA VAL A 274 -27.77 -3.24 10.51
C VAL A 274 -28.53 -2.27 11.43
N ALA A 275 -27.85 -1.30 12.04
CA ALA A 275 -28.48 -0.29 12.88
C ALA A 275 -29.45 0.61 12.09
N ILE A 276 -29.10 1.01 10.87
CA ILE A 276 -29.96 1.77 9.93
C ILE A 276 -31.20 0.95 9.58
N ALA A 277 -31.03 -0.33 9.22
CA ALA A 277 -32.15 -1.22 8.88
C ALA A 277 -33.13 -1.39 10.05
N MET A 278 -32.61 -1.62 11.27
CA MET A 278 -33.45 -1.74 12.47
C MET A 278 -34.16 -0.42 12.81
N SER A 279 -33.44 0.70 12.71
CA SER A 279 -33.99 2.03 12.99
C SER A 279 -35.07 2.42 11.97
N ALA A 280 -34.83 2.17 10.67
CA ALA A 280 -35.79 2.43 9.60
C ALA A 280 -37.05 1.55 9.74
N ARG A 281 -36.89 0.28 10.14
CA ARG A 281 -38.03 -0.60 10.41
C ARG A 281 -38.84 -0.12 11.61
N ARG A 282 -38.18 0.32 12.69
CA ARG A 282 -38.84 0.88 13.88
C ARG A 282 -39.59 2.18 13.54
N TYR A 283 -38.96 3.06 12.75
CA TYR A 283 -39.56 4.29 12.24
C TYR A 283 -40.82 3.99 11.43
N MET A 284 -40.73 3.05 10.48
CA MET A 284 -41.89 2.58 9.71
C MET A 284 -43.01 2.10 10.63
N GLN A 285 -42.73 1.24 11.61
CA GLN A 285 -43.77 0.69 12.50
C GLN A 285 -44.50 1.75 13.31
N ARG A 286 -43.85 2.87 13.65
CA ARG A 286 -44.50 3.99 14.36
C ARG A 286 -45.32 4.88 13.42
N HIS A 287 -44.85 5.04 12.19
CA HIS A 287 -45.49 5.92 11.20
C HIS A 287 -46.59 5.26 10.36
N THR A 288 -46.83 3.95 10.51
CA THR A 288 -47.88 3.25 9.74
C THR A 288 -49.27 3.84 9.95
N ASP A 289 -49.63 4.17 11.19
CA ASP A 289 -50.99 4.60 11.52
C ASP A 289 -51.22 6.07 11.08
N ALA A 290 -50.22 6.92 11.26
CA ALA A 290 -50.23 8.30 10.74
C ALA A 290 -50.37 8.33 9.21
N CYS A 291 -49.69 7.43 8.49
CA CYS A 291 -49.82 7.30 7.04
C CYS A 291 -51.24 6.93 6.60
N ALA A 292 -51.91 6.06 7.35
CA ALA A 292 -53.28 5.68 7.04
C ALA A 292 -54.23 6.88 7.20
N VAL A 293 -54.05 7.69 8.24
CA VAL A 293 -54.80 8.95 8.45
C VAL A 293 -54.53 9.95 7.32
N TYR A 294 -53.28 10.16 6.91
CA TYR A 294 -52.97 11.07 5.79
C TYR A 294 -53.66 10.66 4.49
N LYS A 295 -53.78 9.35 4.22
CA LYS A 295 -54.53 8.86 3.05
C LYS A 295 -56.04 9.08 3.18
N CYS A 296 -56.60 8.93 4.39
CA CYS A 296 -58.01 9.27 4.64
C CYS A 296 -58.28 10.76 4.42
N LEU A 297 -57.30 11.62 4.69
CA LEU A 297 -57.37 13.07 4.42
C LEU A 297 -57.11 13.46 2.95
N GLY A 298 -56.93 12.48 2.05
CA GLY A 298 -56.81 12.72 0.61
C GLY A 298 -55.39 12.83 0.06
N LEU A 299 -54.33 12.58 0.86
CA LEU A 299 -52.97 12.58 0.31
C LEU A 299 -52.74 11.39 -0.64
N SER A 300 -52.24 11.70 -1.83
CA SER A 300 -51.86 10.69 -2.82
C SER A 300 -50.61 9.92 -2.42
N ARG A 301 -50.44 8.71 -2.97
CA ARG A 301 -49.24 7.88 -2.75
C ARG A 301 -47.94 8.60 -3.12
N ARG A 302 -47.95 9.40 -4.20
CA ARG A 302 -46.77 10.15 -4.66
C ARG A 302 -46.40 11.25 -3.66
N GLN A 303 -47.38 12.00 -3.14
CA GLN A 303 -47.13 13.05 -2.14
C GLN A 303 -46.55 12.50 -0.83
N ILE A 304 -47.03 11.34 -0.38
CA ILE A 304 -46.49 10.67 0.81
C ILE A 304 -45.05 10.20 0.55
N LEU A 305 -44.78 9.60 -0.61
CA LEU A 305 -43.44 9.17 -0.99
C LEU A 305 -42.46 10.36 -1.06
N THR A 306 -42.85 11.46 -1.69
CA THR A 306 -41.99 12.65 -1.82
C THR A 306 -41.72 13.29 -0.46
N ALA A 307 -42.71 13.34 0.44
CA ALA A 307 -42.52 13.88 1.78
C ALA A 307 -41.46 13.09 2.57
N PHE A 308 -41.58 11.76 2.63
CA PHE A 308 -40.57 10.92 3.29
C PHE A 308 -39.22 10.90 2.55
N ALA A 309 -39.23 10.94 1.21
CA ALA A 309 -37.99 10.99 0.44
C ALA A 309 -37.20 12.27 0.75
N ILE A 310 -37.87 13.43 0.85
CA ILE A 310 -37.24 14.70 1.24
C ILE A 310 -36.72 14.60 2.68
N GLU A 311 -37.50 14.05 3.61
CA GLU A 311 -37.07 13.88 5.01
C GLU A 311 -35.82 13.01 5.14
N PHE A 312 -35.78 11.87 4.44
CA PHE A 312 -34.62 10.99 4.43
C PHE A 312 -33.45 11.56 3.62
N ALA A 313 -33.69 12.35 2.58
CA ALA A 313 -32.63 13.05 1.85
C ALA A 313 -31.98 14.11 2.74
N LEU A 314 -32.75 14.90 3.48
CA LEU A 314 -32.24 15.89 4.43
C LEU A 314 -31.47 15.23 5.57
N LEU A 315 -31.99 14.13 6.12
CA LEU A 315 -31.31 13.35 7.14
C LEU A 315 -30.03 12.71 6.61
N GLY A 316 -30.08 12.19 5.39
CA GLY A 316 -28.94 11.61 4.68
C GLY A 316 -27.82 12.61 4.47
N LEU A 317 -28.15 13.76 3.89
CA LEU A 317 -27.18 14.82 3.60
C LEU A 317 -26.63 15.41 4.91
N GLY A 318 -27.50 15.78 5.85
CA GLY A 318 -27.09 16.35 7.14
C GLY A 318 -26.25 15.38 7.96
N GLY A 319 -26.66 14.12 8.05
CA GLY A 319 -25.90 13.07 8.73
C GLY A 319 -24.56 12.77 8.06
N ALA A 320 -24.50 12.81 6.72
CA ALA A 320 -23.25 12.63 5.99
C ALA A 320 -22.29 13.80 6.19
N VAL A 321 -22.76 15.06 6.14
CA VAL A 321 -21.90 16.23 6.42
C VAL A 321 -21.36 16.19 7.85
N VAL A 322 -22.23 15.98 8.84
CA VAL A 322 -21.79 15.86 10.24
C VAL A 322 -20.84 14.69 10.43
N GLY A 323 -21.13 13.55 9.79
CA GLY A 323 -20.26 12.38 9.79
C GLY A 323 -18.88 12.67 9.22
N VAL A 324 -18.78 13.32 8.05
CA VAL A 324 -17.49 13.71 7.44
C VAL A 324 -16.71 14.65 8.35
N VAL A 325 -17.36 15.65 8.94
CA VAL A 325 -16.70 16.60 9.86
C VAL A 325 -16.17 15.87 11.08
N LEU A 326 -16.97 15.02 11.71
CA LEU A 326 -16.54 14.21 12.85
C LEU A 326 -15.44 13.22 12.47
N GLY A 327 -15.52 12.61 11.30
CA GLY A 327 -14.49 11.70 10.80
C GLY A 327 -13.17 12.41 10.54
N TYR A 328 -13.20 13.63 9.97
CA TYR A 328 -12.02 14.48 9.80
C TYR A 328 -11.40 14.85 11.15
N LEU A 329 -12.22 15.30 12.11
CA LEU A 329 -11.76 15.64 13.46
C LEU A 329 -11.18 14.42 14.19
N ALA A 330 -11.82 13.25 14.08
CA ALA A 330 -11.33 12.00 14.66
C ALA A 330 -9.99 11.58 14.07
N HIS A 331 -9.82 11.70 12.75
CA HIS A 331 -8.54 11.46 12.07
C HIS A 331 -7.45 12.41 12.61
N TYR A 332 -7.78 13.70 12.75
CA TYR A 332 -6.83 14.70 13.20
C TYR A 332 -6.43 14.48 14.66
N GLY A 333 -7.39 14.18 15.53
CA GLY A 333 -7.15 13.82 16.92
C GLY A 333 -6.27 12.57 17.06
N LEU A 334 -6.47 11.57 16.19
CA LEU A 334 -5.60 10.39 16.14
C LEU A 334 -4.16 10.79 15.79
N LEU A 335 -3.94 11.58 14.73
CA LEU A 335 -2.59 12.04 14.37
C LEU A 335 -1.92 12.84 15.49
N MET A 336 -2.68 13.70 16.18
CA MET A 336 -2.16 14.46 17.32
C MET A 336 -1.77 13.54 18.48
N SER A 337 -2.56 12.49 18.74
CA SER A 337 -2.24 11.48 19.76
C SER A 337 -1.02 10.62 19.40
N LEU A 338 -0.74 10.42 18.12
CA LEU A 338 0.47 9.70 17.68
C LEU A 338 1.74 10.54 17.91
N GLY A 339 1.64 11.86 17.96
CA GLY A 339 2.73 12.76 18.37
C GLY A 339 4.03 12.60 17.56
N GLY A 340 5.15 13.07 18.13
CA GLY A 340 6.49 13.05 17.54
C GLY A 340 7.11 11.67 17.27
N LEU A 341 6.36 10.58 17.49
CA LEU A 341 6.73 9.23 17.01
C LEU A 341 6.76 9.18 15.48
N LEU A 342 5.92 10.00 14.82
CA LEU A 342 5.99 10.24 13.38
C LEU A 342 6.73 11.56 13.14
N GLN A 343 8.05 11.49 12.95
CA GLN A 343 8.85 12.64 12.47
C GLN A 343 8.61 12.95 10.97
N VAL A 344 7.50 12.47 10.40
CA VAL A 344 7.18 12.57 8.98
C VAL A 344 6.04 13.59 8.82
N SER A 345 6.31 14.69 8.12
CA SER A 345 5.26 15.64 7.74
C SER A 345 4.32 14.98 6.72
N LEU A 346 3.14 14.53 7.16
CA LEU A 346 2.16 13.94 6.24
C LEU A 346 1.46 15.04 5.41
N PRO A 347 1.34 14.89 4.08
CA PRO A 347 0.59 15.81 3.23
C PRO A 347 -0.85 16.01 3.69
N HIS A 348 -1.50 17.09 3.25
CA HIS A 348 -2.92 17.30 3.52
C HIS A 348 -3.78 16.20 2.85
N PRO A 349 -4.87 15.75 3.49
CA PRO A 349 -5.74 14.74 2.89
C PRO A 349 -6.44 15.28 1.64
N SER A 350 -6.71 14.42 0.67
CA SER A 350 -7.56 14.77 -0.48
C SER A 350 -9.04 14.85 -0.08
N ALA A 351 -9.88 15.40 -0.96
CA ALA A 351 -11.33 15.42 -0.76
C ALA A 351 -12.02 14.07 -1.08
N VAL A 352 -11.29 13.11 -1.65
CA VAL A 352 -11.84 11.83 -2.13
C VAL A 352 -12.46 11.00 -0.99
N PRO A 353 -11.80 10.83 0.18
CA PRO A 353 -12.42 10.10 1.30
C PRO A 353 -13.73 10.72 1.80
N ALA A 354 -13.86 12.05 1.76
CA ALA A 354 -15.10 12.74 2.11
C ALA A 354 -16.24 12.36 1.15
N LEU A 355 -15.96 12.41 -0.16
CA LEU A 355 -16.93 12.04 -1.20
C LEU A 355 -17.33 10.57 -1.11
N ILE A 356 -16.38 9.66 -0.90
CA ILE A 356 -16.64 8.23 -0.70
C ILE A 356 -17.49 8.02 0.55
N GLY A 357 -17.19 8.71 1.65
CA GLY A 357 -17.97 8.66 2.89
C GLY A 357 -19.42 9.09 2.72
N VAL A 358 -19.63 10.23 2.05
CA VAL A 358 -20.99 10.72 1.74
C VAL A 358 -21.72 9.74 0.84
N ALA A 359 -21.09 9.29 -0.25
CA ALA A 359 -21.68 8.34 -1.18
C ALA A 359 -22.04 7.02 -0.48
N ALA A 360 -21.13 6.48 0.35
CA ALA A 360 -21.34 5.27 1.13
C ALA A 360 -22.51 5.42 2.12
N GLY A 361 -22.56 6.52 2.88
CA GLY A 361 -23.66 6.80 3.80
C GLY A 361 -25.01 6.87 3.09
N LEU A 362 -25.07 7.55 1.94
CA LEU A 362 -26.28 7.63 1.12
C LEU A 362 -26.66 6.26 0.53
N VAL A 363 -25.71 5.49 0.02
CA VAL A 363 -25.94 4.13 -0.49
C VAL A 363 -26.47 3.21 0.60
N LEU A 364 -25.94 3.28 1.82
CA LEU A 364 -26.44 2.52 2.96
C LEU A 364 -27.84 2.98 3.38
N LEU A 365 -28.09 4.29 3.42
CA LEU A 365 -29.41 4.83 3.74
C LEU A 365 -30.45 4.40 2.71
N VAL A 366 -30.15 4.53 1.42
CA VAL A 366 -31.04 4.09 0.34
C VAL A 366 -31.22 2.57 0.38
N GLY A 367 -30.13 1.82 0.50
CA GLY A 367 -30.11 0.36 0.54
C GLY A 367 -30.98 -0.23 1.66
N PHE A 368 -30.85 0.30 2.87
CA PHE A 368 -31.47 -0.29 4.06
C PHE A 368 -32.73 0.44 4.54
N ALA A 369 -32.92 1.73 4.20
CA ALA A 369 -34.07 2.50 4.66
C ALA A 369 -35.13 2.76 3.58
N LEU A 370 -34.80 2.73 2.28
CA LEU A 370 -35.81 2.90 1.22
C LEU A 370 -36.88 1.80 1.22
N PRO A 371 -36.55 0.50 1.41
CA PRO A 371 -37.58 -0.53 1.40
C PRO A 371 -38.67 -0.39 2.48
N PRO A 372 -38.35 -0.14 3.78
CA PRO A 372 -39.40 0.11 4.77
C PRO A 372 -40.18 1.40 4.50
N LEU A 373 -39.59 2.42 3.87
CA LEU A 373 -40.32 3.62 3.42
C LEU A 373 -41.33 3.32 2.32
N LEU A 374 -40.94 2.52 1.32
CA LEU A 374 -41.86 2.13 0.25
C LEU A 374 -43.05 1.34 0.78
N ALA A 375 -42.87 0.58 1.87
CA ALA A 375 -43.96 -0.15 2.53
C ALA A 375 -44.99 0.78 3.17
N LEU A 376 -44.57 1.92 3.75
CA LEU A 376 -45.49 2.95 4.27
C LEU A 376 -46.44 3.46 3.19
N THR A 377 -45.93 3.68 1.98
CA THR A 377 -46.75 4.18 0.86
C THR A 377 -47.83 3.22 0.39
N ARG A 378 -47.76 1.94 0.80
CA ARG A 378 -48.73 0.90 0.43
C ARG A 378 -49.77 0.62 1.52
N VAL A 379 -49.68 1.25 2.69
CA VAL A 379 -50.64 1.05 3.80
C VAL A 379 -52.07 1.40 3.38
N ALA A 380 -53.04 0.53 3.64
CA ALA A 380 -54.44 0.78 3.31
C ALA A 380 -55.10 1.75 4.30
N PRO A 381 -55.97 2.68 3.85
CA PRO A 381 -56.74 3.56 4.74
C PRO A 381 -57.57 2.81 5.81
N LEU A 382 -58.04 1.60 5.47
CA LEU A 382 -58.82 0.72 6.35
C LEU A 382 -58.11 0.37 7.68
N ARG A 383 -56.78 0.49 7.73
CA ARG A 383 -55.99 0.25 8.95
C ARG A 383 -56.35 1.19 10.11
N VAL A 384 -56.88 2.39 9.83
CA VAL A 384 -57.38 3.31 10.87
C VAL A 384 -58.50 2.67 11.69
N LEU A 385 -59.34 1.86 11.05
CA LEU A 385 -60.48 1.17 11.68
C LEU A 385 -60.09 -0.23 12.18
N ARG A 386 -59.16 -0.90 11.50
CA ARG A 386 -58.73 -2.27 11.80
C ARG A 386 -57.20 -2.38 11.89
N ARG A 387 -56.67 -2.23 13.10
CA ARG A 387 -55.23 -2.35 13.42
C ARG A 387 -54.66 -3.76 13.21
N ASP A 388 -55.52 -4.76 13.06
CA ASP A 388 -55.17 -6.15 12.75
C ASP A 388 -54.77 -6.36 11.28
N ILE A 389 -55.05 -5.39 10.39
CA ILE A 389 -54.60 -5.43 9.00
C ILE A 389 -53.11 -5.08 8.93
N GLY A 390 -52.29 -6.11 8.69
CA GLY A 390 -50.85 -5.99 8.50
C GLY A 390 -50.47 -5.03 7.36
N VAL A 391 -49.25 -4.50 7.39
CA VAL A 391 -48.71 -3.71 6.27
C VAL A 391 -48.56 -4.66 5.09
N PRO A 392 -49.09 -4.35 3.88
CA PRO A 392 -48.89 -5.20 2.72
C PRO A 392 -47.38 -5.32 2.48
N PRO A 393 -46.84 -6.54 2.34
CA PRO A 393 -45.42 -6.71 2.15
C PRO A 393 -45.04 -6.04 0.82
N VAL A 394 -44.22 -4.99 0.86
CA VAL A 394 -43.21 -4.88 -0.20
C VAL A 394 -42.50 -6.21 -0.17
N SER A 395 -42.33 -6.87 -1.32
CA SER A 395 -41.66 -8.17 -1.40
C SER A 395 -40.40 -8.07 -0.55
N VAL A 396 -40.42 -8.75 0.60
CA VAL A 396 -39.40 -8.61 1.64
C VAL A 396 -38.04 -9.00 1.06
N TRP A 397 -38.07 -9.87 0.04
CA TRP A 397 -36.95 -10.23 -0.82
C TRP A 397 -36.37 -9.06 -1.61
N VAL A 398 -37.17 -8.15 -2.16
CA VAL A 398 -36.68 -6.95 -2.86
C VAL A 398 -35.98 -6.00 -1.88
N ALA A 399 -36.52 -5.87 -0.66
CA ALA A 399 -35.89 -5.07 0.38
C ALA A 399 -34.51 -5.61 0.77
N TYR A 400 -34.44 -6.92 1.01
CA TYR A 400 -33.17 -7.58 1.33
C TYR A 400 -32.21 -7.59 0.16
N ALA A 401 -32.67 -7.79 -1.07
CA ALA A 401 -31.84 -7.75 -2.27
C ALA A 401 -31.25 -6.36 -2.51
N LEU A 402 -32.03 -5.29 -2.28
CA LEU A 402 -31.55 -3.92 -2.44
C LEU A 402 -30.53 -3.54 -1.36
N GLY A 403 -30.80 -3.88 -0.09
CA GLY A 403 -29.85 -3.66 1.01
C GLY A 403 -28.58 -4.48 0.86
N LEU A 404 -28.71 -5.76 0.50
CA LEU A 404 -27.58 -6.63 0.23
C LEU A 404 -26.79 -6.15 -0.99
N GLY A 405 -27.45 -5.77 -2.08
CA GLY A 405 -26.81 -5.21 -3.27
C GLY A 405 -26.04 -3.93 -2.97
N ALA A 406 -26.61 -3.03 -2.18
CA ALA A 406 -25.94 -1.81 -1.72
C ALA A 406 -24.70 -2.13 -0.86
N PHE A 407 -24.81 -3.11 0.04
CA PHE A 407 -23.69 -3.55 0.87
C PHE A 407 -22.58 -4.23 0.06
N VAL A 408 -22.94 -5.10 -0.90
CA VAL A 408 -21.99 -5.74 -1.81
C VAL A 408 -21.32 -4.71 -2.71
N ALA A 409 -22.06 -3.74 -3.25
CA ALA A 409 -21.48 -2.65 -4.04
C ALA A 409 -20.47 -1.84 -3.21
N LEU A 410 -20.81 -1.52 -1.96
CA LEU A 410 -19.89 -0.84 -1.05
C LEU A 410 -18.62 -1.67 -0.81
N LEU A 411 -18.76 -2.97 -0.58
CA LEU A 411 -17.66 -3.92 -0.42
C LEU A 411 -16.73 -3.95 -1.63
N LEU A 412 -17.28 -4.00 -2.84
CA LEU A 412 -16.51 -4.02 -4.08
C LEU A 412 -15.73 -2.71 -4.28
N VAL A 413 -16.35 -1.58 -3.98
CA VAL A 413 -15.70 -0.26 -4.07
C VAL A 413 -14.58 -0.13 -3.03
N ALA A 414 -14.82 -0.59 -1.80
CA ALA A 414 -13.85 -0.51 -0.72
C ALA A 414 -12.66 -1.47 -0.90
N ALA A 415 -12.90 -2.67 -1.41
CA ALA A 415 -11.85 -3.68 -1.59
C ALA A 415 -10.82 -3.32 -2.66
N ARG A 416 -11.15 -2.43 -3.62
CA ARG A 416 -10.33 -2.06 -4.80
C ARG A 416 -9.81 -3.25 -5.64
N ASP A 417 -10.28 -4.45 -5.34
CA ASP A 417 -9.93 -5.71 -5.97
C ASP A 417 -11.21 -6.54 -6.03
N LEU A 418 -11.60 -6.95 -7.24
CA LEU A 418 -12.85 -7.66 -7.49
C LEU A 418 -12.86 -9.03 -6.81
N LYS A 419 -11.72 -9.74 -6.80
CA LYS A 419 -11.61 -11.06 -6.19
C LYS A 419 -11.74 -10.98 -4.67
N LEU A 420 -11.02 -10.04 -4.04
CA LEU A 420 -11.14 -9.79 -2.59
C LEU A 420 -12.54 -9.30 -2.21
N GLY A 421 -13.11 -8.39 -3.00
CA GLY A 421 -14.45 -7.87 -2.76
C GLY A 421 -15.53 -8.96 -2.87
N MET A 422 -15.49 -9.79 -3.91
CA MET A 422 -16.44 -10.89 -4.10
C MET A 422 -16.27 -12.00 -3.06
N THR A 423 -15.04 -12.38 -2.70
CA THR A 423 -14.79 -13.39 -1.66
C THR A 423 -15.25 -12.92 -0.28
N THR A 424 -14.99 -11.65 0.05
CA THR A 424 -15.45 -11.04 1.31
C THR A 424 -16.98 -10.93 1.35
N ALA A 425 -17.60 -10.44 0.28
CA ALA A 425 -19.05 -10.39 0.14
C ALA A 425 -19.69 -11.77 0.25
N GLY A 426 -19.15 -12.76 -0.46
CA GLY A 426 -19.58 -14.15 -0.38
C GLY A 426 -19.45 -14.72 1.03
N GLY A 427 -18.36 -14.41 1.73
CA GLY A 427 -18.13 -14.78 3.13
C GLY A 427 -19.19 -14.22 4.07
N PHE A 428 -19.53 -12.93 3.97
CA PHE A 428 -20.58 -12.31 4.79
C PHE A 428 -21.97 -12.86 4.50
N VAL A 429 -22.31 -13.07 3.21
CA VAL A 429 -23.57 -13.68 2.82
C VAL A 429 -23.65 -15.13 3.33
N GLY A 430 -22.60 -15.91 3.13
CA GLY A 430 -22.49 -17.29 3.60
C GLY A 430 -22.62 -17.38 5.12
N ALA A 431 -21.93 -16.52 5.86
CA ALA A 431 -22.05 -16.45 7.32
C ALA A 431 -23.46 -16.06 7.76
N GLY A 432 -24.09 -15.08 7.09
CA GLY A 432 -25.48 -14.70 7.37
C GLY A 432 -26.45 -15.86 7.20
N ILE A 433 -26.30 -16.64 6.11
CA ILE A 433 -27.10 -17.85 5.87
C ILE A 433 -26.82 -18.91 6.94
N ALA A 434 -25.55 -19.17 7.26
CA ALA A 434 -25.16 -20.14 8.28
C ALA A 434 -25.74 -19.77 9.66
N PHE A 435 -25.64 -18.51 10.09
CA PHE A 435 -26.25 -18.04 11.33
C PHE A 435 -27.77 -18.10 11.29
N ALA A 436 -28.42 -17.86 10.14
CA ALA A 436 -29.86 -17.97 10.03
C ALA A 436 -30.32 -19.43 10.20
N VAL A 437 -29.63 -20.38 9.56
CA VAL A 437 -29.88 -21.83 9.70
C VAL A 437 -29.64 -22.28 11.14
N LEU A 438 -28.55 -21.85 11.76
CA LEU A 438 -28.25 -22.15 13.17
C LEU A 438 -29.30 -21.57 14.12
N ALA A 439 -29.72 -20.32 13.92
CA ALA A 439 -30.76 -19.69 14.74
C ALA A 439 -32.12 -20.39 14.59
N LEU A 440 -32.50 -20.77 13.36
CA LEU A 440 -33.71 -21.55 13.10
C LEU A 440 -33.63 -22.95 13.73
N GLY A 441 -32.50 -23.63 13.60
CA GLY A 441 -32.24 -24.94 14.20
C GLY A 441 -32.29 -24.89 15.71
N LEU A 442 -31.66 -23.88 16.33
CA LEU A 442 -31.66 -23.69 17.77
C LEU A 442 -33.06 -23.36 18.30
N LEU A 443 -33.83 -22.49 17.63
CA LEU A 443 -35.22 -22.21 17.96
C LEU A 443 -36.09 -23.48 17.85
N HIS A 444 -35.89 -24.27 16.79
CA HIS A 444 -36.61 -25.53 16.60
C HIS A 444 -36.27 -26.53 17.72
N LEU A 445 -35.00 -26.70 18.06
CA LEU A 445 -34.53 -27.59 19.12
C LEU A 445 -35.05 -27.15 20.50
N LEU A 446 -34.90 -25.88 20.86
CA LEU A 446 -35.42 -25.30 22.11
C LEU A 446 -36.94 -25.53 22.23
N SER A 447 -37.67 -25.29 21.15
CA SER A 447 -39.12 -25.50 21.13
C SER A 447 -39.50 -26.98 21.31
N ARG A 448 -38.67 -27.92 20.82
CA ARG A 448 -38.92 -29.37 20.91
C ARG A 448 -38.58 -29.90 22.31
N VAL A 449 -37.43 -29.54 22.85
CA VAL A 449 -36.95 -29.96 24.17
C VAL A 449 -37.84 -29.41 25.28
N MET A 450 -38.24 -28.14 25.20
CA MET A 450 -39.05 -27.52 26.25
C MET A 450 -40.54 -27.86 26.15
N ARG A 451 -41.06 -28.27 24.98
CA ARG A 451 -42.38 -28.92 24.89
C ARG A 451 -42.47 -30.22 25.71
N GLY A 452 -41.36 -30.96 25.83
CA GLY A 452 -41.29 -32.20 26.62
C GLY A 452 -41.01 -32.01 28.11
N ARG A 453 -40.37 -30.89 28.51
CA ARG A 453 -39.84 -30.70 29.88
C ARG A 453 -40.44 -29.52 30.66
N ALA A 454 -41.16 -28.60 30.01
CA ALA A 454 -41.73 -27.40 30.63
C ALA A 454 -43.09 -27.64 31.33
N ARG A 455 -43.21 -28.71 32.12
CA ARG A 455 -44.35 -28.89 33.04
C ARG A 455 -44.25 -28.02 34.31
N GLY A 456 -43.07 -27.49 34.65
CA GLY A 456 -42.83 -26.88 35.97
C GLY A 456 -42.68 -25.36 36.05
N ASN A 457 -42.35 -24.61 34.98
CA ASN A 457 -42.05 -23.17 35.10
C ASN A 457 -42.72 -22.33 34.01
N VAL A 458 -43.81 -21.66 34.37
CA VAL A 458 -44.75 -20.96 33.49
C VAL A 458 -44.10 -19.78 32.74
N GLY A 459 -43.17 -19.06 33.37
CA GLY A 459 -42.51 -17.88 32.79
C GLY A 459 -41.66 -18.19 31.54
N TRP A 460 -40.84 -19.25 31.60
CA TRP A 460 -40.00 -19.68 30.46
C TRP A 460 -40.84 -20.13 29.26
N ARG A 461 -41.99 -20.76 29.53
CA ARG A 461 -42.91 -21.19 28.47
C ARG A 461 -43.51 -20.00 27.72
N PHE A 462 -43.87 -18.93 28.42
CA PHE A 462 -44.36 -17.70 27.78
C PHE A 462 -43.27 -16.96 27.01
N ALA A 463 -42.05 -16.86 27.57
CA ALA A 463 -40.92 -16.23 26.87
C ALA A 463 -40.59 -16.95 25.55
N LEU A 464 -40.54 -18.29 25.57
CA LEU A 464 -40.30 -19.11 24.37
C LEU A 464 -41.46 -19.09 23.39
N ALA A 465 -42.70 -19.07 23.87
CA ALA A 465 -43.87 -18.94 22.99
C ALA A 465 -43.88 -17.61 22.24
N VAL A 466 -43.41 -16.52 22.86
CA VAL A 466 -43.26 -15.22 22.18
C VAL A 466 -42.17 -15.25 21.11
N LEU A 467 -41.02 -15.87 21.40
CA LEU A 467 -39.93 -16.09 20.44
C LEU A 467 -40.39 -16.98 19.27
N GLU A 468 -41.10 -18.06 19.55
CA GLU A 468 -41.63 -19.00 18.55
C GLU A 468 -42.77 -18.39 17.73
N ARG A 469 -43.59 -17.50 18.30
CA ARG A 469 -44.64 -16.79 17.55
C ARG A 469 -44.07 -15.67 16.66
N ARG A 470 -42.87 -15.17 16.97
CA ARG A 470 -42.17 -14.11 16.23
C ARG A 470 -40.86 -14.59 15.58
N ARG A 471 -40.80 -15.84 15.11
CA ARG A 471 -39.57 -16.49 14.59
C ARG A 471 -38.75 -15.60 13.64
N GLY A 472 -39.40 -14.93 12.69
CA GLY A 472 -38.70 -14.08 11.71
C GLY A 472 -38.00 -12.87 12.34
N VAL A 473 -38.56 -12.26 13.39
CA VAL A 473 -37.92 -11.12 14.07
C VAL A 473 -36.76 -11.59 14.93
N THR A 474 -36.95 -12.70 15.66
CA THR A 474 -35.91 -13.29 16.50
C THR A 474 -34.71 -13.73 15.67
N VAL A 475 -34.93 -14.50 14.59
CA VAL A 475 -33.84 -14.93 13.70
C VAL A 475 -33.11 -13.73 13.11
N LEU A 476 -33.83 -12.71 12.63
CA LEU A 476 -33.21 -11.51 12.08
C LEU A 476 -32.33 -10.78 13.10
N GLN A 477 -32.78 -10.66 14.36
CA GLN A 477 -32.00 -10.03 15.44
C GLN A 477 -30.78 -10.87 15.83
N THR A 478 -30.94 -12.19 15.92
CA THR A 478 -29.82 -13.10 16.21
C THR A 478 -28.77 -13.06 15.10
N VAL A 479 -29.18 -13.10 13.83
CA VAL A 479 -28.27 -12.99 12.69
C VAL A 479 -27.57 -11.63 12.66
N ALA A 480 -28.32 -10.54 12.87
CA ALA A 480 -27.77 -9.19 12.96
C ALA A 480 -26.68 -9.07 14.05
N LEU A 481 -26.95 -9.62 15.24
CA LEU A 481 -25.99 -9.63 16.34
C LEU A 481 -24.79 -10.53 16.05
N ALA A 482 -25.02 -11.74 15.52
CA ALA A 482 -23.96 -12.70 15.20
C ALA A 482 -23.02 -12.19 14.10
N VAL A 483 -23.57 -11.58 13.05
CA VAL A 483 -22.78 -10.96 11.97
C VAL A 483 -21.98 -9.76 12.51
N GLY A 484 -22.57 -8.95 13.39
CA GLY A 484 -21.86 -7.84 14.06
C GLY A 484 -20.72 -8.34 14.96
N LEU A 485 -20.94 -9.40 15.75
CA LEU A 485 -19.91 -10.00 16.59
C LEU A 485 -18.81 -10.66 15.75
N MET A 486 -19.18 -11.38 14.69
CA MET A 486 -18.24 -11.97 13.73
C MET A 486 -17.36 -10.88 13.10
N ALA A 487 -17.93 -9.75 12.73
CA ALA A 487 -17.18 -8.61 12.21
C ALA A 487 -16.14 -8.10 13.21
N LEU A 488 -16.52 -7.96 14.48
CA LEU A 488 -15.59 -7.55 15.55
C LEU A 488 -14.48 -8.58 15.80
N LEU A 489 -14.80 -9.88 15.75
CA LEU A 489 -13.80 -10.95 15.90
C LEU A 489 -12.84 -11.01 14.71
N LEU A 490 -13.37 -10.88 13.49
CA LEU A 490 -12.60 -10.86 12.25
C LEU A 490 -11.64 -9.67 12.24
N LEU A 491 -12.08 -8.52 12.73
CA LEU A 491 -11.22 -7.36 12.95
C LEU A 491 -10.07 -7.67 13.91
N GLY A 492 -10.35 -8.32 15.04
CA GLY A 492 -9.32 -8.71 16.01
C GLY A 492 -8.31 -9.72 15.45
N MET A 493 -8.79 -10.73 14.73
CA MET A 493 -7.94 -11.74 14.10
C MET A 493 -7.04 -11.13 13.02
N THR A 494 -7.63 -10.36 12.10
CA THR A 494 -6.86 -9.72 11.01
C THR A 494 -5.84 -8.72 11.56
N ARG A 495 -6.14 -8.02 12.66
CA ARG A 495 -5.19 -7.16 13.35
C ARG A 495 -3.97 -7.95 13.84
N ASN A 496 -4.20 -9.07 14.52
CA ASN A 496 -3.12 -9.88 15.07
C ASN A 496 -2.27 -10.46 13.92
N ASP A 497 -2.90 -11.01 12.88
CA ASP A 497 -2.20 -11.54 11.71
C ASP A 497 -1.32 -10.48 11.02
N LEU A 498 -1.80 -9.24 10.93
CA LEU A 498 -1.03 -8.12 10.38
C LEU A 498 0.17 -7.75 11.25
N ILE A 499 -0.02 -7.67 12.57
CA ILE A 499 1.05 -7.33 13.53
C ILE A 499 2.12 -8.42 13.54
N ASP A 500 1.70 -9.69 13.56
CA ASP A 500 2.62 -10.82 13.58
C ASP A 500 3.37 -10.94 12.25
N SER A 501 2.70 -10.71 11.11
CA SER A 501 3.36 -10.62 9.81
C SER A 501 4.44 -9.54 9.77
N TRP A 502 4.18 -8.38 10.38
CA TRP A 502 5.15 -7.29 10.40
C TRP A 502 6.34 -7.59 11.32
N ARG A 503 6.09 -8.14 12.51
CA ARG A 503 7.15 -8.60 13.43
C ARG A 503 8.06 -9.64 12.79
N ASN A 504 7.48 -10.55 12.02
CA ASN A 504 8.23 -11.59 11.31
C ASN A 504 9.01 -11.06 10.11
N ALA A 505 8.67 -9.89 9.56
CA ALA A 505 9.38 -9.29 8.44
C ALA A 505 10.74 -8.67 8.85
N THR A 506 10.92 -8.32 10.12
CA THR A 506 12.22 -7.84 10.64
C THR A 506 12.46 -8.46 12.02
N PRO A 507 12.91 -9.72 12.07
CA PRO A 507 13.29 -10.36 13.31
C PRO A 507 14.32 -9.52 14.07
N ALA A 508 14.28 -9.54 15.41
CA ALA A 508 15.26 -8.82 16.23
C ALA A 508 16.73 -9.20 15.91
N ASN A 509 16.93 -10.42 15.42
CA ASN A 509 18.24 -10.97 15.04
C ASN A 509 18.49 -10.91 13.51
N ALA A 510 17.81 -10.03 12.77
CA ALA A 510 18.05 -9.87 11.34
C ALA A 510 19.47 -9.34 11.09
N PRO A 511 20.27 -9.96 10.21
CA PRO A 511 21.60 -9.46 9.86
C PRO A 511 21.52 -8.03 9.29
N ASN A 512 22.29 -7.10 9.86
CA ASN A 512 22.31 -5.69 9.44
C ASN A 512 23.67 -5.25 8.86
N ARG A 513 24.65 -6.15 8.80
CA ARG A 513 25.97 -5.93 8.21
C ARG A 513 26.30 -7.07 7.25
N PHE A 514 26.79 -6.70 6.08
CA PHE A 514 27.24 -7.65 5.06
C PHE A 514 28.70 -7.35 4.74
N ILE A 515 29.55 -8.38 4.83
CA ILE A 515 30.96 -8.31 4.43
C ILE A 515 31.05 -9.10 3.12
N ILE A 516 31.53 -8.44 2.06
CA ILE A 516 31.60 -9.00 0.71
C ILE A 516 33.02 -8.83 0.18
N ASN A 517 33.38 -9.61 -0.86
CA ASN A 517 34.71 -9.58 -1.47
C ASN A 517 35.84 -9.85 -0.47
N ILE A 518 35.62 -10.84 0.40
CA ILE A 518 36.62 -11.32 1.36
C ILE A 518 37.67 -12.11 0.58
N GLN A 519 38.91 -11.65 0.62
CA GLN A 519 40.00 -12.32 -0.09
C GLN A 519 40.45 -13.59 0.66
N PRO A 520 41.04 -14.59 -0.04
CA PRO A 520 41.44 -15.85 0.58
C PRO A 520 42.34 -15.68 1.81
N ASP A 521 43.25 -14.69 1.80
CA ASP A 521 44.14 -14.34 2.90
C ASP A 521 43.45 -13.63 4.08
N GLN A 522 42.29 -13.01 3.83
CA GLN A 522 41.49 -12.30 4.84
C GLN A 522 40.50 -13.22 5.57
N ARG A 523 40.28 -14.44 5.07
CA ARG A 523 39.28 -15.37 5.60
C ARG A 523 39.54 -15.74 7.05
N ASP A 524 40.72 -16.27 7.36
CA ASP A 524 41.03 -16.80 8.70
C ASP A 524 41.08 -15.68 9.76
N PRO A 525 41.73 -14.52 9.50
CA PRO A 525 41.69 -13.39 10.43
C PRO A 525 40.26 -12.88 10.71
N LEU A 526 39.41 -12.80 9.68
CA LEU A 526 38.03 -12.36 9.83
C LEU A 526 37.21 -13.37 10.61
N GLN A 527 37.37 -14.67 10.34
CA GLN A 527 36.67 -15.72 11.06
C GLN A 527 37.05 -15.74 12.55
N ALA A 528 38.33 -15.54 12.87
CA ALA A 528 38.78 -15.41 14.26
C ALA A 528 38.19 -14.18 14.96
N MET A 529 38.08 -13.05 14.26
CA MET A 529 37.45 -11.83 14.78
C MET A 529 35.96 -12.06 15.06
N LEU A 530 35.22 -12.66 14.12
CA LEU A 530 33.79 -12.94 14.26
C LEU A 530 33.51 -13.94 15.38
N ALA A 531 34.32 -14.99 15.48
CA ALA A 531 34.19 -16.00 16.54
C ALA A 531 34.41 -15.38 17.94
N LYS A 532 35.33 -14.42 18.08
CA LYS A 532 35.56 -13.71 19.34
C LYS A 532 34.33 -12.96 19.83
N ASP A 533 33.52 -12.45 18.89
CA ASP A 533 32.27 -11.72 19.18
C ASP A 533 31.03 -12.63 19.18
N GLY A 534 31.21 -13.96 19.17
CA GLY A 534 30.13 -14.95 19.26
C GLY A 534 29.35 -15.17 17.95
N VAL A 535 29.91 -14.76 16.81
CA VAL A 535 29.31 -14.97 15.48
C VAL A 535 29.95 -16.20 14.83
N GLU A 536 29.26 -17.33 14.88
CA GLU A 536 29.74 -18.58 14.31
C GLU A 536 29.27 -18.77 12.85
N ASP A 537 30.24 -19.03 11.97
CA ASP A 537 30.13 -19.65 10.65
C ASP A 537 29.06 -19.11 9.66
N LEU A 538 29.20 -17.83 9.28
CA LEU A 538 28.35 -17.16 8.27
C LEU A 538 29.12 -16.78 6.99
N LEU A 539 30.22 -17.46 6.68
CA LEU A 539 31.00 -17.21 5.47
C LEU A 539 30.52 -18.10 4.32
N TYR A 540 29.84 -17.48 3.36
CA TYR A 540 29.35 -18.15 2.16
C TYR A 540 30.34 -17.95 1.01
N PRO A 541 30.93 -19.02 0.45
CA PRO A 541 31.80 -18.89 -0.71
C PRO A 541 30.97 -18.40 -1.91
N MET A 542 31.55 -17.52 -2.72
CA MET A 542 30.91 -17.03 -3.94
C MET A 542 31.77 -17.38 -5.15
N VAL A 543 31.22 -18.14 -6.07
CA VAL A 543 31.85 -18.50 -7.34
C VAL A 543 30.95 -18.07 -8.49
N ARG A 544 31.54 -17.65 -9.61
CA ARG A 544 30.78 -17.31 -10.82
C ARG A 544 30.69 -18.52 -11.73
N GLY A 545 29.48 -18.86 -12.16
CA GLY A 545 29.22 -19.95 -13.09
C GLY A 545 28.31 -19.51 -14.23
N ARG A 546 28.49 -20.08 -15.41
CA ARG A 546 27.60 -19.88 -16.56
C ARG A 546 26.98 -21.20 -16.97
N LEU A 547 25.68 -21.19 -17.22
CA LEU A 547 24.98 -22.36 -17.74
C LEU A 547 25.26 -22.48 -19.24
N THR A 548 26.01 -23.51 -19.63
CA THR A 548 26.42 -23.73 -21.02
C THR A 548 25.51 -24.72 -21.76
N GLN A 549 24.99 -25.72 -21.04
CA GLN A 549 24.16 -26.78 -21.61
C GLN A 549 23.16 -27.33 -20.58
N ILE A 550 22.01 -27.80 -21.05
CA ILE A 550 21.04 -28.58 -20.26
C ILE A 550 20.93 -29.97 -20.89
N GLY A 551 21.43 -30.99 -20.18
CA GLY A 551 21.61 -32.32 -20.75
C GLY A 551 22.56 -32.28 -21.95
N SER A 552 22.08 -32.66 -23.13
CA SER A 552 22.82 -32.61 -24.39
C SER A 552 22.54 -31.36 -25.24
N ARG A 553 21.66 -30.44 -24.79
CA ARG A 553 21.27 -29.26 -25.56
C ARG A 553 22.16 -28.06 -25.17
N PRO A 554 22.95 -27.51 -26.10
CA PRO A 554 23.68 -26.28 -25.85
C PRO A 554 22.69 -25.12 -25.70
N ILE A 555 22.96 -24.24 -24.75
CA ILE A 555 22.14 -23.06 -24.55
C ILE A 555 22.55 -21.99 -25.57
N GLN A 556 21.61 -21.61 -26.43
CA GLN A 556 21.73 -20.46 -27.33
C GLN A 556 20.66 -19.44 -26.96
N ALA A 557 21.04 -18.18 -26.78
CA ALA A 557 20.12 -17.14 -26.31
C ALA A 557 18.92 -16.94 -27.26
N GLU A 558 19.11 -17.21 -28.54
CA GLU A 558 18.14 -17.10 -29.63
C GLU A 558 17.04 -18.17 -29.55
N SER A 559 17.28 -19.27 -28.83
CA SER A 559 16.33 -20.37 -28.67
C SER A 559 15.26 -20.12 -27.61
N TYR A 560 15.41 -19.04 -26.81
CA TYR A 560 14.44 -18.64 -25.80
C TYR A 560 13.64 -17.43 -26.29
N PRO A 561 12.31 -17.39 -26.09
CA PRO A 561 11.51 -16.21 -26.40
C PRO A 561 12.05 -14.99 -25.64
N GLU A 562 12.01 -13.80 -26.26
CA GLU A 562 12.53 -12.57 -25.67
C GLU A 562 11.91 -12.30 -24.29
N GLY A 563 12.76 -11.95 -23.31
CA GLY A 563 12.33 -11.65 -21.95
C GLY A 563 13.25 -12.21 -20.86
N ARG A 564 12.66 -12.55 -19.71
CA ARG A 564 13.37 -12.97 -18.50
C ARG A 564 14.26 -14.21 -18.71
N ALA A 565 13.83 -15.17 -19.54
CA ALA A 565 14.56 -16.40 -19.82
C ALA A 565 15.87 -16.14 -20.58
N ARG A 566 15.82 -15.34 -21.65
CA ARG A 566 17.02 -14.95 -22.42
C ARG A 566 18.05 -14.21 -21.57
N ASN A 567 17.59 -13.28 -20.71
CA ASN A 567 18.46 -12.58 -19.76
C ASN A 567 19.03 -13.48 -18.64
N LEU A 568 18.37 -14.60 -18.31
CA LEU A 568 18.86 -15.59 -17.36
C LEU A 568 19.97 -16.44 -17.98
N VAL A 569 19.83 -16.78 -19.25
CA VAL A 569 20.78 -17.59 -20.01
C VAL A 569 22.09 -16.85 -20.32
N GLU A 570 22.01 -15.56 -20.68
CA GLU A 570 23.19 -14.78 -21.10
C GLU A 570 24.08 -14.34 -19.93
N ARG A 571 23.59 -14.42 -18.67
CA ARG A 571 24.33 -13.95 -17.50
C ARG A 571 25.21 -15.02 -16.86
N GLU A 572 26.20 -14.57 -16.12
CA GLU A 572 26.86 -15.38 -15.09
C GLU A 572 26.03 -15.37 -13.81
N PHE A 573 25.85 -16.55 -13.21
CA PHE A 573 25.23 -16.72 -11.92
C PHE A 573 26.28 -16.64 -10.82
N ASN A 574 25.95 -15.93 -9.74
CA ASN A 574 26.68 -16.05 -8.48
C ASN A 574 26.18 -17.32 -7.79
N LEU A 575 27.03 -18.32 -7.73
CA LEU A 575 26.78 -19.60 -7.09
C LEU A 575 27.49 -19.62 -5.74
N SER A 576 26.90 -20.34 -4.79
CA SER A 576 27.54 -20.73 -3.54
C SER A 576 27.49 -22.25 -3.43
N TYR A 577 28.39 -22.83 -2.65
CA TYR A 577 28.43 -24.26 -2.39
C TYR A 577 28.43 -24.49 -0.88
N MET A 578 27.68 -25.50 -0.45
CA MET A 578 27.55 -25.87 0.97
C MET A 578 27.37 -27.39 1.06
N ASP A 579 27.87 -27.98 2.14
CA ASP A 579 27.75 -29.43 2.36
C ASP A 579 26.36 -29.80 2.92
N ARG A 580 25.69 -28.86 3.60
CA ARG A 580 24.39 -29.05 4.24
C ARG A 580 23.35 -28.14 3.61
N LEU A 581 22.11 -28.65 3.48
CA LEU A 581 20.97 -27.87 3.04
C LEU A 581 20.69 -26.74 4.07
N PRO A 582 20.62 -25.47 3.65
CA PRO A 582 20.30 -24.36 4.55
C PRO A 582 18.92 -24.52 5.19
N GLU A 583 18.78 -24.14 6.48
CA GLU A 583 17.53 -24.33 7.25
C GLU A 583 16.29 -23.66 6.62
N GLY A 584 16.49 -22.58 5.85
CA GLY A 584 15.42 -21.86 5.16
C GLY A 584 15.01 -22.45 3.80
N ASN A 585 15.74 -23.43 3.29
CA ASN A 585 15.51 -23.98 1.95
C ASN A 585 14.73 -25.29 2.03
N GLN A 586 13.71 -25.43 1.17
CA GLN A 586 13.01 -26.71 0.97
C GLN A 586 13.31 -27.25 -0.42
N VAL A 587 13.64 -28.54 -0.51
CA VAL A 587 13.80 -29.24 -1.79
C VAL A 587 12.41 -29.60 -2.30
N THR A 588 11.93 -28.87 -3.30
CA THR A 588 10.61 -29.11 -3.92
C THR A 588 10.64 -30.30 -4.88
N SER A 589 11.79 -30.57 -5.51
CA SER A 589 12.02 -31.70 -6.41
C SER A 589 13.51 -32.06 -6.46
N GLY A 590 13.84 -33.32 -6.79
CA GLY A 590 15.22 -33.80 -6.85
C GLY A 590 15.75 -34.31 -5.50
N ARG A 591 17.09 -34.39 -5.38
CA ARG A 591 17.81 -34.78 -4.16
C ARG A 591 18.94 -33.78 -3.93
N TRP A 592 19.27 -33.52 -2.67
CA TRP A 592 20.46 -32.77 -2.29
C TRP A 592 21.61 -33.77 -2.13
N ASP A 593 22.51 -33.81 -3.11
CA ASP A 593 23.63 -34.74 -3.17
C ASP A 593 24.97 -34.04 -3.46
N GLU A 594 26.08 -34.73 -3.16
CA GLU A 594 27.43 -34.22 -3.44
C GLU A 594 27.66 -34.15 -4.96
N GLY A 595 27.97 -32.96 -5.46
CA GLY A 595 28.24 -32.70 -6.88
C GLY A 595 27.03 -32.23 -7.71
N GLY A 596 25.85 -32.12 -7.10
CA GLY A 596 24.65 -31.54 -7.71
C GLY A 596 24.63 -30.00 -7.65
N ALA A 597 23.88 -29.38 -8.57
CA ALA A 597 23.59 -27.94 -8.52
C ALA A 597 22.10 -27.74 -8.22
N SER A 598 21.77 -26.96 -7.19
CA SER A 598 20.40 -26.56 -6.91
C SER A 598 20.04 -25.26 -7.62
N VAL A 599 18.83 -25.17 -8.16
CA VAL A 599 18.29 -23.97 -8.81
C VAL A 599 16.94 -23.61 -8.19
N GLU A 600 16.66 -22.31 -8.06
CA GLU A 600 15.37 -21.82 -7.57
C GLU A 600 14.23 -22.26 -8.51
N GLU A 601 13.09 -22.69 -7.95
CA GLU A 601 11.95 -23.22 -8.71
C GLU A 601 11.48 -22.25 -9.82
N GLY A 602 11.47 -20.94 -9.55
CA GLY A 602 11.10 -19.92 -10.52
C GLY A 602 12.05 -19.87 -11.73
N ILE A 603 13.35 -20.06 -11.50
CA ILE A 603 14.36 -20.12 -12.56
C ILE A 603 14.21 -21.43 -13.33
N ALA A 604 14.04 -22.55 -12.63
CA ALA A 604 13.86 -23.88 -13.23
C ALA A 604 12.59 -24.01 -14.09
N LYS A 605 11.53 -23.23 -13.79
CA LYS A 605 10.33 -23.14 -14.63
C LYS A 605 10.49 -22.22 -15.84
N THR A 606 11.47 -21.31 -15.77
CA THR A 606 11.70 -20.29 -16.81
C THR A 606 12.69 -20.77 -17.87
N LEU A 607 13.68 -21.57 -17.47
CA LEU A 607 14.65 -22.27 -18.31
C LEU A 607 14.10 -23.64 -18.71
#